data_AF-A0A9E1WT11-F1
#
_entry.id   AF-A0A9E1WT11-F1
#
_cell.length_a   1.000
_cell.length_b   1.000
_cell.length_c   1.000
_cell.angle_alpha   90.00
_cell.angle_beta   90.00
_cell.angle_gamma   90.00
#
_symmetry.space_group_name_H-M   'P 1'
#
loop_
_entity.id
_entity.type
_entity.pdbx_description
1 polymer ?
#
loop_
_entity_poly.entity_id
_entity_poly.type
_entity_poly.pdbx_seq_one_letter_code
_entity_poly.pdbx_strand_id
1 'polypeptide(L)'
;MSLLNLFSSKEEIPKVSDHLKEFLTDFSIEVMPRTAANIESFEELLPKKTRVYIAHIEGVPIGEMVQTAKRISREGFNVMPH
;
A
#
# COMPACT_ATOMS: atom_id res chain seq x y z
N MET A 1 -35.94 36.91 -15.24
CA MET A 1 -35.56 35.72 -14.45
C MET A 1 -34.42 35.04 -15.20
N SER A 2 -33.35 34.73 -14.47
CA SER A 2 -31.96 34.82 -14.91
C SER A 2 -31.50 33.84 -16.01
N LEU A 3 -30.73 34.40 -16.95
CA LEU A 3 -29.95 33.78 -18.03
C LEU A 3 -28.53 33.40 -17.53
N LEU A 4 -28.38 32.56 -16.51
CA LEU A 4 -27.06 32.10 -16.08
C LEU A 4 -27.09 30.61 -15.71
N ASN A 5 -26.85 29.75 -16.70
CA ASN A 5 -26.49 28.36 -16.47
C ASN A 5 -25.41 27.90 -17.46
N LEU A 6 -24.39 28.75 -17.69
CA LEU A 6 -23.36 28.52 -18.71
C LEU A 6 -22.01 27.97 -18.19
N PHE A 7 -21.78 27.83 -16.88
CA PHE A 7 -20.45 27.45 -16.37
C PHE A 7 -20.45 26.50 -15.16
N SER A 8 -21.43 25.61 -15.04
CA SER A 8 -21.21 24.39 -14.24
C SER A 8 -20.68 23.31 -15.18
N SER A 9 -19.41 23.44 -15.58
CA SER A 9 -18.68 22.31 -16.14
C SER A 9 -18.57 21.30 -15.01
N LYS A 10 -19.42 20.28 -15.05
CA LYS A 10 -19.29 19.08 -14.23
C LYS A 10 -17.86 18.58 -14.48
N GLU A 11 -16.99 18.67 -13.48
CA GLU A 11 -15.64 18.12 -13.59
C GLU A 11 -15.80 16.63 -13.89
N GLU A 12 -15.53 16.23 -15.13
CA GLU A 12 -15.46 14.83 -15.50
C GLU A 12 -14.21 14.26 -14.83
N ILE A 13 -14.43 13.47 -13.78
CA ILE A 13 -13.36 12.73 -13.14
C ILE A 13 -12.70 11.87 -14.23
N PRO A 14 -11.39 12.05 -14.51
CA PRO A 14 -10.73 11.34 -15.58
C PRO A 14 -10.88 9.83 -15.37
N LYS A 15 -11.40 9.13 -16.38
CA LYS A 15 -11.57 7.69 -16.33
C LYS A 15 -10.18 7.04 -16.24
N VAL A 16 -9.91 6.38 -15.12
CA VAL A 16 -8.69 5.58 -14.95
C VAL A 16 -8.68 4.47 -16.01
N SER A 17 -7.58 4.39 -16.77
CA SER A 17 -7.36 3.37 -17.79
C SER A 17 -7.48 1.97 -17.22
N ASP A 18 -8.17 1.08 -17.93
CA ASP A 18 -8.32 -0.31 -17.51
C ASP A 18 -6.97 -1.05 -17.51
N HIS A 19 -6.03 -0.65 -18.39
CA HIS A 19 -4.65 -1.17 -18.38
C HIS A 19 -3.90 -0.81 -17.08
N LEU A 20 -4.14 0.37 -16.51
CA LEU A 20 -3.50 0.75 -15.24
C LEU A 20 -4.07 -0.08 -14.08
N LYS A 21 -5.38 -0.35 -14.08
CA LYS A 21 -6.00 -1.20 -13.06
C LYS A 21 -5.45 -2.62 -13.12
N GLU A 22 -5.31 -3.17 -14.33
CA GLU A 22 -4.77 -4.51 -14.55
C GLU A 22 -3.30 -4.58 -14.12
N PHE A 23 -2.50 -3.57 -14.47
CA PHE A 23 -1.09 -3.48 -14.04
C PHE A 23 -0.92 -3.44 -12.51
N LEU A 24 -1.83 -2.78 -11.80
CA LEU A 24 -1.82 -2.69 -10.34
C LEU A 24 -2.47 -3.91 -9.66
N THR A 25 -2.97 -4.89 -10.40
CA THR A 25 -3.54 -6.11 -9.81
C THR A 25 -2.43 -6.97 -9.22
N ASP A 26 -2.65 -7.47 -8.00
CA ASP A 26 -1.75 -8.37 -7.27
C ASP A 26 -0.30 -7.86 -7.08
N PHE A 27 -0.12 -6.54 -7.05
CA PHE A 27 1.18 -5.95 -6.75
C PHE A 27 1.70 -6.36 -5.35
N SER A 28 3.01 -6.29 -5.18
CA SER A 28 3.70 -6.49 -3.91
C SER A 28 4.60 -5.31 -3.56
N ILE A 29 5.01 -5.22 -2.30
CA ILE A 29 5.96 -4.20 -1.83
C ILE A 29 7.08 -4.82 -1.01
N GLU A 30 8.16 -4.07 -0.83
CA GLU A 30 9.25 -4.42 0.07
C GLU A 30 9.47 -3.32 1.11
N VAL A 31 9.73 -3.72 2.35
CA VAL A 31 10.02 -2.81 3.46
C VAL A 31 11.22 -3.29 4.27
N MET A 32 11.90 -2.35 4.90
CA MET A 32 12.85 -2.64 5.98
C MET A 32 12.15 -2.54 7.33
N PRO A 33 12.59 -3.26 8.38
CA PRO A 33 12.02 -3.18 9.73
C PRO A 33 11.88 -1.74 10.26
N ARG A 34 12.92 -0.91 10.11
CA ARG A 34 12.90 0.51 10.51
C ARG A 34 11.82 1.35 9.82
N THR A 35 11.55 1.08 8.54
CA THR A 35 10.55 1.83 7.77
C THR A 35 9.17 1.36 8.16
N ALA A 36 8.98 0.04 8.30
CA ALA A 36 7.74 -0.54 8.77
C ALA A 36 7.38 -0.06 10.18
N ALA A 37 8.34 0.19 11.06
CA ALA A 37 8.09 0.70 12.41
C ALA A 37 7.41 2.09 12.44
N ASN A 38 7.59 2.89 11.38
CA ASN A 38 6.96 4.21 11.25
C ASN A 38 5.55 4.15 10.63
N ILE A 39 5.09 2.95 10.24
CA ILE A 39 3.75 2.73 9.68
C ILE A 39 2.87 2.15 10.79
N GLU A 40 1.91 2.93 11.26
CA GLU A 40 0.96 2.53 12.30
C GLU A 40 0.12 1.33 11.86
N SER A 41 -0.50 1.40 10.68
CA SER A 41 -1.34 0.35 10.11
C SER A 41 -1.08 0.19 8.62
N PHE A 42 -0.73 -1.01 8.17
CA PHE A 42 -0.62 -1.31 6.74
C PHE A 42 -2.00 -1.39 6.08
N GLU A 43 -3.06 -1.63 6.85
CA GLU A 43 -4.44 -1.73 6.36
C GLU A 43 -4.97 -0.41 5.79
N GLU A 44 -4.42 0.72 6.24
CA GLU A 44 -4.76 2.05 5.75
C GLU A 44 -4.05 2.39 4.43
N LEU A 45 -2.98 1.67 4.11
CA LEU A 45 -2.10 1.96 2.96
C LEU A 45 -2.26 0.96 1.82
N LEU A 46 -2.55 -0.30 2.13
CA LEU A 46 -2.49 -1.40 1.19
C LEU A 46 -3.77 -2.22 1.17
N PRO A 47 -4.14 -2.77 0.00
CA PRO A 47 -5.17 -3.79 -0.08
C PRO A 47 -4.84 -5.00 0.80
N LYS A 48 -5.86 -5.57 1.44
CA LYS A 48 -5.69 -6.82 2.22
C LYS A 48 -5.09 -7.93 1.35
N LYS A 49 -4.31 -8.80 1.98
CA LYS A 49 -3.58 -9.92 1.34
C LYS A 49 -2.44 -9.52 0.38
N THR A 50 -2.14 -8.23 0.19
CA THR A 50 -0.92 -7.79 -0.51
C THR A 50 0.30 -8.52 0.06
N ARG A 51 1.22 -8.92 -0.82
CA ARG A 51 2.48 -9.54 -0.42
C ARG A 51 3.48 -8.47 0.00
N VAL A 52 4.03 -8.63 1.20
CA VAL A 52 5.01 -7.72 1.79
C VAL A 52 6.31 -8.48 2.03
N TYR A 53 7.34 -8.10 1.30
CA TYR A 53 8.71 -8.56 1.51
C TYR A 53 9.35 -7.75 2.63
N ILE A 54 10.10 -8.41 3.52
CA ILE A 54 10.76 -7.75 4.63
C ILE A 54 12.25 -8.07 4.54
N ALA A 55 13.03 -7.08 4.13
CA ALA A 55 14.46 -7.25 3.91
C ALA A 55 15.23 -7.23 5.23
N HIS A 56 16.07 -8.25 5.44
CA HIS A 56 17.10 -8.24 6.47
C HIS A 56 18.39 -7.62 5.93
N ILE A 57 18.72 -6.44 6.44
CA ILE A 57 19.97 -5.73 6.06
C ILE A 57 21.03 -5.87 7.14
N GLU A 58 22.29 -5.69 6.74
CA GLU A 58 23.43 -5.68 7.66
C GLU A 58 23.24 -4.66 8.79
N GLY A 59 23.62 -5.06 10.00
CA GLY A 59 23.52 -4.20 11.19
C GLY A 59 22.13 -4.17 11.86
N VAL A 60 21.11 -4.80 11.28
CA VAL A 60 19.79 -4.96 11.91
C VAL A 60 19.70 -6.35 12.55
N PRO A 61 19.33 -6.48 13.84
CA PRO A 61 19.08 -7.78 14.44
C PRO A 61 17.96 -8.54 13.72
N ILE A 62 18.17 -9.83 13.44
CA ILE A 62 17.16 -10.71 12.81
C ILE A 62 15.81 -10.68 13.55
N GLY A 63 15.86 -10.51 14.88
CA GLY A 63 14.68 -10.42 15.73
C GLY A 63 13.77 -9.24 15.39
N GLU A 64 14.30 -8.13 14.85
CA GLU A 64 13.49 -7.01 14.39
C GLU A 64 12.68 -7.40 13.15
N MET A 65 13.29 -8.04 12.16
CA MET A 65 12.58 -8.54 10.98
C MET A 65 11.47 -9.53 11.38
N VAL A 66 11.75 -10.47 12.29
CA VAL A 66 10.77 -11.45 12.76
C VAL A 66 9.58 -10.75 13.45
N GLN A 67 9.84 -9.72 14.26
CA GLN A 67 8.79 -8.93 14.90
C GLN A 67 7.96 -8.15 13.89
N THR A 68 8.60 -7.52 12.90
CA THR A 68 7.92 -6.84 11.79
C THR A 68 7.03 -7.82 11.02
N ALA A 69 7.54 -8.99 10.65
CA ALA A 69 6.79 -10.02 9.94
C ALA A 69 5.56 -10.49 10.73
N LYS A 70 5.74 -10.74 12.03
CA LYS A 70 4.66 -11.15 12.93
C LYS A 70 3.58 -10.08 13.07
N ARG A 71 3.95 -8.80 13.12
CA ARG A 71 3.00 -7.68 13.18
C ARG A 71 2.20 -7.58 11.89
N ILE A 72 2.88 -7.47 10.74
CA ILE A 72 2.23 -7.30 9.43
C ILE A 72 1.36 -8.52 9.08
N SER A 73 1.78 -9.73 9.44
CA SER A 73 0.97 -10.94 9.25
C SER A 73 -0.35 -10.90 10.05
N ARG A 74 -0.34 -10.33 11.28
CA ARG A 74 -1.57 -10.18 12.09
C ARG A 74 -2.56 -9.17 11.52
N GLU A 75 -2.08 -8.21 10.75
CA GLU A 75 -2.90 -7.25 10.00
C GLU A 75 -3.52 -7.88 8.72
N GLY A 76 -3.23 -9.16 8.44
CA GLY A 76 -3.85 -9.93 7.35
C GLY A 76 -3.09 -9.87 6.02
N PHE A 77 -1.80 -9.56 6.06
CA PHE A 77 -0.94 -9.51 4.88
C PHE A 77 -0.08 -10.79 4.74
N ASN A 78 0.30 -11.08 3.49
CA ASN A 78 1.19 -12.19 3.17
C ASN A 78 2.64 -11.73 3.31
N VAL A 79 3.35 -12.16 4.34
CA VAL A 79 4.74 -11.74 4.58
C VAL A 79 5.76 -12.69 3.98
N MET A 80 6.87 -12.15 3.48
CA MET A 80 8.04 -12.91 3.04
C MET A 80 9.32 -12.25 3.58
N PRO A 81 9.73 -12.60 4.82
CA PRO A 81 11.03 -12.18 5.34
C PRO A 81 12.15 -12.87 4.56
N HIS A 82 13.20 -12.13 4.20
CA HIS A 82 14.35 -12.64 3.45
C HIS A 82 15.66 -11.95 3.83
#